data_AF-A0A519LBV8-F1
#
_entry.id   AF-A0A519LBV8-F1
#
_cell.length_a   1.000
_cell.length_b   1.000
_cell.length_c   1.000
_cell.angle_alpha   90.00
_cell.angle_beta   90.00
_cell.angle_gamma   90.00
#
_symmetry.space_group_name_H-M   'P 1'
#
loop_
_entity.id
_entity.type
_entity.pdbx_description
1 polymer ?
#
loop_
_entity_poly.entity_id
_entity_poly.type
_entity_poly.pdbx_seq_one_letter_code
_entity_poly.pdbx_strand_id
1 'polypeptide(L)'
;MSNLAGKAYGMNVVTPMRPGMTWINTFLFMLSRALPSTLSGLLGLGFIHFARWVMIRRDQWPQLGQPPANLSNDYMLFCSNFNGTWDQYIDAFADGIPGGLDLFWYSSTRYPNSIPITPFKNYIRANQVDTNYYYNATPGSGQRDIKLALKLSHDLAAIAAKAGVLSDAELASAFERLLIANQGGLGSPGYAPIASCDTAAADRNRADAELGLWGEDGTGPIEAERLAPIAEEVVIASSANEDESARAAIRAAVAAALSAPHTDDAPKADDPPPEPPVHRQEKADG
;
A
#
# COMPACT_ATOMS: atom_id res chain seq x y z
N MET A 1 -4.17 3.63 -20.11
CA MET A 1 -4.15 2.18 -19.88
C MET A 1 -3.88 1.94 -18.41
N SER A 2 -4.58 1.00 -17.76
CA SER A 2 -4.89 1.18 -16.34
C SER A 2 -3.86 0.57 -15.40
N ASN A 3 -3.44 1.38 -14.43
CA ASN A 3 -2.91 0.94 -13.12
C ASN A 3 -3.82 -0.07 -12.38
N LEU A 4 -4.95 -0.46 -12.96
CA LEU A 4 -5.95 -1.35 -12.38
C LEU A 4 -5.81 -2.76 -12.95
N ALA A 5 -5.86 -3.75 -12.06
CA ALA A 5 -6.06 -5.15 -12.37
C ALA A 5 -7.19 -5.70 -11.48
N GLY A 6 -8.43 -5.61 -11.99
CA GLY A 6 -9.64 -6.00 -11.27
C GLY A 6 -9.89 -5.12 -10.04
N LYS A 7 -9.66 -5.66 -8.83
CA LYS A 7 -9.81 -4.92 -7.56
C LYS A 7 -8.54 -4.22 -7.09
N ALA A 8 -7.40 -4.47 -7.71
CA ALA A 8 -6.12 -3.93 -7.26
C ALA A 8 -5.67 -2.75 -8.13
N TYR A 9 -5.07 -1.74 -7.50
CA TYR A 9 -4.45 -0.59 -8.13
C TYR A 9 -2.95 -0.59 -7.84
N GLY A 10 -2.12 -0.43 -8.87
CA GLY A 10 -0.68 -0.23 -8.77
C GLY A 10 -0.32 1.24 -9.00
N MET A 11 0.26 1.89 -7.99
CA MET A 11 0.65 3.29 -8.03
C MET A 11 2.17 3.41 -7.99
N ASN A 12 2.72 4.21 -8.90
CA ASN A 12 4.13 4.58 -8.91
C ASN A 12 4.23 6.10 -8.89
N VAL A 13 4.95 6.66 -7.92
CA VAL A 13 5.15 8.10 -7.77
C VAL A 13 6.65 8.36 -7.74
N VAL A 14 7.12 9.25 -8.62
CA VAL A 14 8.54 9.61 -8.72
C VAL A 14 8.69 11.08 -8.37
N THR A 15 9.22 11.37 -7.19
CA THR A 15 9.40 12.75 -6.72
C THR A 15 10.87 13.18 -6.74
N PRO A 16 11.18 14.39 -7.24
CA PRO A 16 12.54 14.90 -7.22
C PRO A 16 12.94 15.31 -5.80
N MET A 17 14.08 14.82 -5.33
CA MET A 17 14.68 15.13 -4.04
C MET A 17 15.92 16.00 -4.20
N ARG A 18 16.11 16.91 -3.24
CA ARG A 18 17.34 17.70 -3.16
C ARG A 18 18.51 16.79 -2.81
N PRO A 19 19.56 16.69 -3.64
CA PRO A 19 20.65 15.74 -3.41
C PRO A 19 21.40 15.90 -2.08
N GLY A 20 21.52 17.13 -1.59
CA GLY A 20 22.11 17.40 -0.27
C GLY A 20 21.31 16.87 0.91
N MET A 21 20.03 16.53 0.70
CA MET A 21 19.10 16.01 1.72
C MET A 21 18.90 14.50 1.64
N THR A 22 19.43 13.83 0.60
CA THR A 22 19.24 12.38 0.38
C THR A 22 19.75 11.54 1.54
N TRP A 23 20.87 11.93 2.16
CA TRP A 23 21.42 11.21 3.32
C TRP A 23 20.52 11.32 4.57
N ILE A 24 19.86 12.47 4.77
CA ILE A 24 18.91 12.67 5.87
C ILE A 24 17.72 11.74 5.67
N ASN A 25 17.11 11.74 4.48
CA ASN A 25 16.01 10.83 4.17
C ASN A 25 16.43 9.37 4.32
N THR A 26 17.63 8.99 3.86
CA THR A 26 18.18 7.64 4.06
C THR A 26 18.25 7.28 5.53
N PHE A 27 18.75 8.18 6.38
CA PHE A 27 18.80 7.99 7.81
C PHE A 27 17.40 7.85 8.44
N LEU A 28 16.45 8.71 8.05
CA LEU A 28 15.06 8.62 8.52
C LEU A 28 14.41 7.28 8.15
N PHE A 29 14.61 6.79 6.92
CA PHE A 29 14.14 5.47 6.51
C PHE A 29 14.80 4.34 7.30
N MET A 30 16.12 4.41 7.55
CA MET A 30 16.81 3.42 8.40
C MET A 30 16.25 3.40 9.84
N LEU A 31 15.98 4.57 10.41
CA LEU A 31 15.41 4.71 11.75
C LEU A 31 13.97 4.19 11.81
N SER A 32 13.13 4.54 10.83
CA SER A 32 11.73 4.06 10.76
C SER A 32 11.66 2.53 10.66
N ARG A 33 12.61 1.90 9.97
CA ARG A 33 12.72 0.44 9.90
C ARG A 33 13.12 -0.20 11.24
N ALA A 34 13.88 0.51 12.07
CA ALA A 34 14.24 0.06 13.41
C ALA A 34 13.12 0.28 14.45
N LEU A 35 12.16 1.17 14.15
CA LEU A 35 11.06 1.55 15.05
C LEU A 35 9.69 1.38 14.35
N PRO A 36 9.23 0.13 14.13
CA PRO A 36 8.04 -0.17 13.32
C PRO A 36 6.72 0.37 13.89
N SER A 37 6.68 0.74 15.18
CA SER A 37 5.51 1.37 15.80
C SER A 37 5.12 2.69 15.14
N THR A 38 6.07 3.40 14.53
CA THR A 38 5.84 4.63 13.74
C THR A 38 4.98 4.41 12.49
N LEU A 39 4.80 3.15 12.06
CA LEU A 39 4.00 2.76 10.89
C LEU A 39 2.70 2.01 11.27
N SER A 40 2.39 1.92 12.56
CA SER A 40 1.25 1.14 13.08
C SER A 40 -0.11 1.59 12.55
N GLY A 41 -0.31 2.90 12.34
CA GLY A 41 -1.54 3.44 11.73
C GLY A 41 -1.80 2.90 10.31
N LEU A 42 -0.73 2.58 9.56
CA LEU A 42 -0.83 2.07 8.20
C LEU A 42 -1.25 0.59 8.15
N LEU A 43 -0.85 -0.19 9.15
CA LEU A 43 -1.18 -1.63 9.24
C LEU A 43 -2.66 -1.87 9.51
N GLY A 44 -3.36 -0.92 10.14
CA GLY A 44 -4.77 -1.04 10.50
C GLY A 44 -5.75 -0.96 9.33
N LEU A 45 -5.33 -0.38 8.20
CA LEU A 45 -6.20 -0.12 7.04
C LEU A 45 -6.46 -1.38 6.19
N GLY A 46 -5.56 -2.37 6.23
CA GLY A 46 -5.82 -3.73 5.75
C GLY A 46 -6.15 -3.89 4.25
N PHE A 47 -5.99 -2.85 3.43
CA PHE A 47 -6.17 -2.88 1.98
C PHE A 47 -4.88 -2.64 1.18
N ILE A 48 -3.77 -2.32 1.85
CA ILE A 48 -2.46 -2.13 1.24
C ILE A 48 -1.75 -3.49 1.19
N HIS A 49 -1.38 -3.92 0.00
CA HIS A 49 -0.71 -5.21 -0.22
C HIS A 49 0.80 -5.05 -0.11
N PHE A 50 1.30 -3.93 -0.63
CA PHE A 50 2.70 -3.63 -0.77
C PHE A 50 2.88 -2.12 -0.83
N ALA A 51 3.88 -1.60 -0.13
CA ALA A 51 4.31 -0.22 -0.23
C ALA A 51 5.84 -0.18 -0.09
N ARG A 52 6.52 0.52 -0.97
CA ARG A 52 7.99 0.62 -0.96
C ARG A 52 8.46 1.97 -1.42
N TRP A 53 9.39 2.51 -0.64
CA TRP A 53 10.17 3.69 -1.00
C TRP A 53 11.55 3.26 -1.45
N VAL A 54 12.01 3.83 -2.56
CA VAL A 54 13.32 3.60 -3.14
C VAL A 54 13.92 4.95 -3.46
N MET A 55 15.12 5.22 -2.94
CA MET A 55 15.89 6.40 -3.31
C MET A 55 16.85 6.03 -4.44
N ILE A 56 16.82 6.82 -5.51
CA ILE A 56 17.64 6.65 -6.71
C ILE A 56 18.45 7.94 -6.87
N ARG A 57 19.77 7.86 -6.67
CA ARG A 57 20.61 9.03 -6.91
C ARG A 57 20.68 9.35 -8.40
N ARG A 58 20.96 10.61 -8.72
CA ARG A 58 21.08 11.11 -10.10
C ARG A 58 22.02 10.29 -10.98
N ASP A 59 23.04 9.66 -10.40
CA ASP A 59 24.09 8.88 -11.05
C ASP A 59 23.81 7.36 -11.04
N GLN A 60 22.69 6.92 -10.46
CA GLN A 60 22.34 5.50 -10.28
C GLN A 60 21.23 5.01 -11.22
N TRP A 61 20.78 5.83 -12.16
CA TRP A 61 19.76 5.41 -13.11
C TRP A 61 20.30 4.35 -14.08
N PRO A 62 19.49 3.34 -14.43
CA PRO A 62 19.91 2.27 -15.33
C PRO A 62 20.20 2.82 -16.73
N GLN A 63 21.33 2.40 -17.30
CA GLN A 63 21.69 2.67 -18.69
C GLN A 63 21.34 1.43 -19.53
N LEU A 64 20.32 1.56 -20.37
CA LEU A 64 19.76 0.52 -21.24
C LEU A 64 20.17 0.74 -22.71
N GLY A 65 21.35 1.32 -22.93
CA GLY A 65 21.85 1.70 -24.26
C GLY A 65 21.59 3.16 -24.66
N GLN A 66 20.83 3.91 -23.85
CA GLN A 66 20.69 5.36 -23.98
C GLN A 66 21.88 6.12 -23.36
N PRO A 67 22.19 7.34 -23.82
CA PRO A 67 23.18 8.21 -23.17
C PRO A 67 22.85 8.46 -21.70
N PRO A 68 23.87 8.65 -20.82
CA PRO A 68 23.64 8.97 -19.42
C PRO A 68 22.73 10.19 -19.25
N ALA A 69 21.71 10.08 -18.40
CA ALA A 69 20.81 11.19 -18.11
C ALA A 69 21.55 12.27 -17.32
N ASN A 70 21.44 13.53 -17.75
CA ASN A 70 21.97 14.68 -17.01
C ASN A 70 20.92 15.18 -16.01
N LEU A 71 20.91 14.57 -14.82
CA LEU A 71 19.92 14.85 -13.78
C LEU A 71 20.48 15.78 -12.70
N SER A 72 19.72 16.81 -12.34
CA SER A 72 20.07 17.76 -11.29
C SER A 72 19.65 17.29 -9.88
N ASN A 73 18.70 16.36 -9.80
CA ASN A 73 18.10 15.88 -8.55
C ASN A 73 18.35 14.38 -8.35
N ASP A 74 18.33 13.96 -7.09
CA ASP A 74 18.07 12.57 -6.75
C ASP A 74 16.55 12.36 -6.77
N TYR A 75 16.08 11.12 -6.73
CA TYR A 75 14.66 10.84 -6.86
C TYR A 75 14.20 9.82 -5.83
N MET A 76 12.98 9.99 -5.35
CA MET A 76 12.27 8.98 -4.58
C MET A 76 11.21 8.33 -5.47
N LEU A 77 11.34 7.02 -5.65
CA LEU A 77 10.32 6.17 -6.22
C LEU A 77 9.50 5.56 -5.08
N PHE A 78 8.22 5.87 -5.05
CA PHE A 78 7.24 5.21 -4.21
C PHE A 78 6.38 4.28 -5.06
N CYS A 79 6.38 2.99 -4.73
CA CYS A 79 5.53 1.98 -5.34
C CYS A 79 4.51 1.49 -4.31
N SER A 80 3.25 1.40 -4.67
CA SER A 80 2.22 0.81 -3.81
C SER A 80 1.18 0.02 -4.59
N ASN A 81 0.77 -1.11 -4.02
CA ASN A 81 -0.32 -1.94 -4.54
C ASN A 81 -1.41 -2.04 -3.47
N PHE A 82 -2.66 -1.75 -3.83
CA PHE A 82 -3.75 -1.68 -2.86
C PHE A 82 -5.11 -2.01 -3.48
N ASN A 83 -6.12 -2.23 -2.62
CA ASN A 83 -7.52 -2.27 -3.03
C ASN A 83 -8.25 -0.98 -2.71
N GLY A 84 -9.20 -0.61 -3.58
CA GLY A 84 -9.97 0.62 -3.46
C GLY A 84 -9.65 1.60 -4.58
N THR A 85 -10.20 2.79 -4.48
CA THR A 85 -10.00 3.85 -5.47
C THR A 85 -8.74 4.65 -5.14
N TRP A 86 -8.20 5.35 -6.14
CA TRP A 86 -7.03 6.20 -5.94
C TRP A 86 -7.28 7.26 -4.85
N ASP A 87 -8.46 7.89 -4.86
CA ASP A 87 -8.82 8.91 -3.86
C ASP A 87 -8.92 8.31 -2.46
N GLN A 88 -9.65 7.19 -2.30
CA GLN A 88 -9.78 6.49 -1.01
C GLN A 88 -8.42 6.12 -0.42
N TYR A 89 -7.49 5.70 -1.27
CA TYR A 89 -6.14 5.36 -0.85
C TYR A 89 -5.39 6.59 -0.35
N ILE A 90 -5.34 7.67 -1.13
CA ILE A 90 -4.61 8.88 -0.74
C ILE A 90 -5.23 9.51 0.53
N ASP A 91 -6.56 9.49 0.63
CA ASP A 91 -7.29 9.97 1.82
C ASP A 91 -6.93 9.17 3.06
N ALA A 92 -7.02 7.85 2.98
CA ALA A 92 -6.66 6.98 4.10
C ALA A 92 -5.18 7.11 4.50
N PHE A 93 -4.29 7.39 3.55
CA PHE A 93 -2.88 7.66 3.82
C PHE A 93 -2.69 8.97 4.57
N ALA A 94 -3.33 10.06 4.13
CA ALA A 94 -3.24 11.36 4.77
C ALA A 94 -3.90 11.38 6.16
N ASP A 95 -5.03 10.69 6.33
CA ASP A 95 -5.75 10.61 7.61
C ASP A 95 -5.04 9.68 8.61
N GLY A 96 -4.48 8.56 8.13
CA GLY A 96 -3.93 7.51 8.99
C GLY A 96 -2.52 7.79 9.52
N ILE A 97 -1.68 8.48 8.74
CA ILE A 97 -0.26 8.74 9.09
C ILE A 97 0.27 10.08 8.55
N PRO A 98 -0.38 11.23 8.81
CA PRO A 98 0.03 12.51 8.22
C PRO A 98 1.50 12.85 8.53
N GLY A 99 1.90 12.74 9.80
CA GLY A 99 3.30 12.99 10.19
C GLY A 99 4.30 11.98 9.62
N GLY A 100 3.88 10.74 9.32
CA GLY A 100 4.73 9.74 8.68
C GLY A 100 4.97 10.02 7.21
N LEU A 101 3.92 10.48 6.50
CA LEU A 101 4.04 10.90 5.10
C LEU A 101 4.95 12.12 4.95
N ASP A 102 4.74 13.13 5.80
CA ASP A 102 5.56 14.32 5.80
C ASP A 102 7.03 13.97 6.05
N LEU A 103 7.30 13.03 6.96
CA LEU A 103 8.67 12.55 7.20
C LEU A 103 9.31 11.95 5.95
N PHE A 104 8.58 11.14 5.18
CA PHE A 104 9.13 10.46 4.00
C PHE A 104 9.30 11.39 2.80
N TRP A 105 8.39 12.34 2.59
CA TRP A 105 8.46 13.30 1.48
C TRP A 105 9.14 14.63 1.83
N TYR A 106 9.58 14.84 3.08
CA TYR A 106 10.17 16.10 3.54
C TYR A 106 11.27 16.67 2.62
N SER A 107 12.14 15.82 2.10
CA SER A 107 13.24 16.23 1.20
C SER A 107 12.83 16.40 -0.26
N SER A 108 11.58 16.06 -0.62
CA SER A 108 11.05 16.16 -1.96
C SER A 108 10.73 17.61 -2.30
N THR A 109 11.09 18.00 -3.52
CA THR A 109 10.95 19.36 -4.01
C THR A 109 9.46 19.68 -4.19
N ARG A 110 9.04 20.84 -3.67
CA ARG A 110 7.65 21.34 -3.74
C ARG A 110 6.59 20.43 -3.09
N TYR A 111 7.01 19.55 -2.19
CA TYR A 111 6.06 18.77 -1.41
C TYR A 111 5.18 19.72 -0.55
N PRO A 112 3.83 19.64 -0.64
CA PRO A 112 2.93 20.60 0.00
C PRO A 112 2.50 20.22 1.43
N ASN A 113 3.15 19.21 2.04
CA ASN A 113 2.64 18.47 3.21
C ASN A 113 1.44 17.57 2.86
N SER A 114 1.14 16.60 3.73
CA SER A 114 0.04 15.65 3.53
C SER A 114 -1.33 16.27 3.82
N ILE A 115 -1.34 17.36 4.59
CA ILE A 115 -2.52 18.17 4.93
C ILE A 115 -2.20 19.63 4.58
N PRO A 116 -3.07 20.34 3.85
CA PRO A 116 -4.39 19.92 3.35
C PRO A 116 -4.32 18.88 2.20
N ILE A 117 -5.34 18.02 2.11
CA ILE A 117 -5.34 16.82 1.26
C ILE A 117 -5.35 17.13 -0.23
N THR A 118 -5.99 18.23 -0.62
CA THR A 118 -6.16 18.58 -2.04
C THR A 118 -4.81 18.92 -2.71
N PRO A 119 -3.99 19.82 -2.15
CA PRO A 119 -2.61 20.00 -2.62
C PRO A 119 -1.78 18.73 -2.66
N PHE A 120 -1.92 17.86 -1.65
CA PHE A 120 -1.21 16.58 -1.62
C PHE A 120 -1.64 15.65 -2.77
N LYS A 121 -2.96 15.48 -3.00
CA LYS A 121 -3.51 14.74 -4.14
C LYS A 121 -2.97 15.29 -5.47
N ASN A 122 -2.96 16.61 -5.64
CA ASN A 122 -2.43 17.27 -6.84
C ASN A 122 -0.94 16.99 -7.04
N TYR A 123 -0.15 17.06 -5.97
CA TYR A 123 1.27 16.75 -6.00
C TYR A 123 1.54 15.29 -6.38
N ILE A 124 0.83 14.34 -5.76
CA ILE A 124 0.95 12.91 -6.11
C ILE A 124 0.56 12.68 -7.56
N ARG A 125 -0.55 13.27 -8.01
CA ARG A 125 -1.01 13.13 -9.41
C ARG A 125 0.03 13.66 -10.41
N ALA A 126 0.65 14.80 -10.12
CA ALA A 126 1.65 15.42 -10.99
C ALA A 126 2.96 14.60 -11.07
N ASN A 127 3.28 13.83 -10.03
CA ASN A 127 4.48 13.00 -9.95
C ASN A 127 4.21 11.50 -10.20
N GLN A 128 2.95 11.13 -10.48
CA GLN A 128 2.59 9.76 -10.73
C GLN A 128 2.98 9.35 -12.15
N VAL A 129 3.62 8.19 -12.26
CA VAL A 129 3.90 7.54 -13.53
C VAL A 129 2.94 6.37 -13.68
N ASP A 130 2.05 6.46 -14.67
CA ASP A 130 1.11 5.39 -14.96
C ASP A 130 1.85 4.18 -15.58
N THR A 131 1.42 2.99 -15.17
CA THR A 131 2.01 1.75 -15.61
C THR A 131 1.46 1.38 -17.00
N ASN A 132 2.34 1.03 -17.94
CA ASN A 132 1.92 0.47 -19.23
C ASN A 132 1.27 -0.91 -19.07
N TYR A 133 1.77 -1.73 -18.13
CA TYR A 133 1.24 -3.05 -17.81
C TYR A 133 1.39 -3.37 -16.33
N TYR A 134 0.26 -3.64 -15.65
CA TYR A 134 0.24 -4.02 -14.24
C TYR A 134 -0.10 -5.51 -14.09
N TYR A 135 0.91 -6.32 -13.77
CA TYR A 135 0.71 -7.74 -13.49
C TYR A 135 0.12 -7.96 -12.09
N ASN A 136 -0.94 -8.75 -12.02
CA ASN A 136 -1.53 -9.23 -10.78
C ASN A 136 -1.82 -10.73 -10.92
N ALA A 137 -1.30 -11.54 -10.00
CA ALA A 137 -1.46 -12.99 -10.01
C ALA A 137 -2.90 -13.45 -9.70
N THR A 138 -3.68 -12.61 -9.03
CA THR A 138 -5.07 -12.88 -8.64
C THR A 138 -5.96 -11.72 -9.10
N PRO A 139 -6.09 -11.52 -10.43
CA PRO A 139 -6.84 -10.40 -10.97
C PRO A 139 -8.30 -10.52 -10.52
N GLY A 140 -8.82 -9.42 -9.98
CA GLY A 140 -10.19 -9.32 -9.49
C GLY A 140 -10.45 -9.80 -8.06
N SER A 141 -9.43 -10.28 -7.36
CA SER A 141 -9.50 -10.56 -5.93
C SER A 141 -8.78 -9.47 -5.14
N GLY A 142 -9.39 -8.99 -4.06
CA GLY A 142 -8.74 -8.15 -3.07
C GLY A 142 -7.95 -8.98 -2.05
N GLN A 143 -7.09 -8.33 -1.25
CA GLN A 143 -6.34 -8.98 -0.18
C GLN A 143 -7.26 -9.72 0.78
N ARG A 144 -8.40 -9.09 1.13
CA ARG A 144 -9.41 -9.69 2.00
C ARG A 144 -10.03 -10.94 1.38
N ASP A 145 -10.33 -10.91 0.08
CA ASP A 145 -10.87 -12.08 -0.63
C ASP A 145 -9.87 -13.24 -0.59
N ILE A 146 -8.60 -12.97 -0.84
CA ILE A 146 -7.52 -13.99 -0.82
C ILE A 146 -7.35 -14.58 0.58
N LYS A 147 -7.26 -13.73 1.62
CA LYS A 147 -7.12 -14.17 3.01
C LYS A 147 -8.29 -15.06 3.43
N LEU A 148 -9.51 -14.67 3.09
CA LEU A 148 -10.71 -15.43 3.44
C LEU A 148 -10.84 -16.72 2.63
N ALA A 149 -10.45 -16.73 1.36
CA ALA A 149 -10.39 -17.94 0.55
C ALA A 149 -9.36 -18.95 1.10
N LEU A 150 -8.17 -18.48 1.51
CA LEU A 150 -7.16 -19.34 2.14
C LEU A 150 -7.64 -19.89 3.49
N LYS A 151 -8.27 -19.05 4.32
CA LYS A 151 -8.87 -19.49 5.58
C LYS A 151 -9.93 -20.57 5.35
N LEU A 152 -10.85 -20.35 4.40
CA LEU A 152 -11.88 -21.32 4.05
C LEU A 152 -11.27 -22.64 3.55
N SER A 153 -10.24 -22.56 2.69
CA SER A 153 -9.53 -23.74 2.18
C SER A 153 -8.89 -24.54 3.32
N HIS A 154 -8.26 -23.87 4.27
CA HIS A 154 -7.63 -24.51 5.43
C HIS A 154 -8.68 -25.19 6.33
N ASP A 155 -9.75 -24.47 6.66
CA ASP A 155 -10.84 -25.01 7.49
C ASP A 155 -11.49 -26.23 6.82
N LEU A 156 -11.68 -26.17 5.49
CA LEU A 156 -12.30 -27.26 4.73
C LEU A 156 -11.40 -28.50 4.70
N ALA A 157 -10.09 -28.31 4.51
CA ALA A 157 -9.12 -29.41 4.57
C ALA A 157 -9.12 -30.12 5.93
N ALA A 158 -9.25 -29.36 7.02
CA ALA A 158 -9.31 -29.92 8.38
C ALA A 158 -10.55 -30.78 8.63
N ILE A 159 -11.69 -30.45 8.01
CA ILE A 159 -12.92 -31.28 8.06
C ILE A 159 -12.80 -32.47 7.11
N ALA A 160 -12.29 -32.26 5.89
CA ALA A 160 -12.11 -33.32 4.90
C ALA A 160 -11.20 -34.45 5.41
N ALA A 161 -10.15 -34.11 6.19
CA ALA A 161 -9.28 -35.09 6.82
C ALA A 161 -9.98 -36.00 7.85
N LYS A 162 -11.16 -35.61 8.35
CA LYS A 162 -11.98 -36.40 9.28
C LYS A 162 -13.09 -37.18 8.56
N ALA A 163 -13.20 -37.05 7.24
CA ALA A 163 -14.15 -37.80 6.44
C ALA A 163 -13.85 -39.30 6.56
N GLY A 164 -14.87 -40.11 6.86
CA GLY A 164 -14.75 -41.54 7.10
C GLY A 164 -14.44 -41.94 8.55
N VAL A 165 -14.10 -40.97 9.43
CA VAL A 165 -14.04 -41.18 10.89
C VAL A 165 -15.33 -40.71 11.56
N LEU A 166 -15.85 -39.56 11.11
CA LEU A 166 -17.11 -39.01 11.59
C LEU A 166 -18.30 -39.72 10.95
N SER A 167 -19.40 -39.84 11.68
CA SER A 167 -20.70 -40.20 11.11
C SER A 167 -21.22 -39.09 10.18
N ASP A 168 -22.14 -39.43 9.27
CA ASP A 168 -22.74 -38.48 8.33
C ASP A 168 -23.35 -37.27 9.04
N ALA A 169 -24.01 -37.48 10.18
CA ALA A 169 -24.61 -36.41 10.98
C ALA A 169 -23.55 -35.48 11.61
N GLU A 170 -22.45 -36.03 12.11
CA GLU A 170 -21.35 -35.25 12.69
C GLU A 170 -20.60 -34.46 11.60
N LEU A 171 -20.39 -35.07 10.43
CA LEU A 171 -19.78 -34.42 9.28
C LEU A 171 -20.64 -33.26 8.77
N ALA A 172 -21.95 -33.47 8.62
CA ALA A 172 -22.89 -32.42 8.24
C ALA A 172 -22.87 -31.24 9.23
N SER A 173 -22.95 -31.54 10.54
CA SER A 173 -22.90 -30.52 11.58
C SER A 173 -21.57 -29.76 11.62
N ALA A 174 -20.45 -30.44 11.35
CA ALA A 174 -19.14 -29.79 11.24
C ALA A 174 -19.05 -28.87 10.02
N PHE A 175 -19.57 -29.32 8.87
CA PHE A 175 -19.61 -28.53 7.65
C PHE A 175 -20.50 -27.28 7.80
N GLU A 176 -21.66 -27.38 8.44
CA GLU A 176 -22.52 -26.23 8.74
C GLU A 176 -21.82 -25.18 9.61
N ARG A 177 -21.13 -25.60 10.68
CA ARG A 177 -20.34 -24.69 11.51
C ARG A 177 -19.25 -23.98 10.72
N LEU A 178 -18.57 -24.70 9.83
CA LEU A 178 -17.56 -24.11 8.93
C LEU A 178 -18.18 -23.07 8.01
N LEU A 179 -19.32 -23.37 7.39
CA LEU A 179 -20.01 -22.43 6.51
C LEU A 179 -20.41 -21.17 7.27
N ILE A 180 -21.02 -21.31 8.45
CA ILE A 180 -21.40 -20.19 9.32
C ILE A 180 -20.17 -19.32 9.66
N ALA A 181 -19.06 -19.94 10.03
CA ALA A 181 -17.82 -19.24 10.38
C ALA A 181 -17.15 -18.51 9.20
N ASN A 182 -17.50 -18.87 7.95
CA ASN A 182 -16.86 -18.35 6.75
C ASN A 182 -17.83 -17.59 5.82
N GLN A 183 -19.08 -17.32 6.22
CA GLN A 183 -20.06 -16.60 5.38
C GLN A 183 -19.56 -15.23 4.89
N GLY A 184 -18.82 -14.51 5.74
CA GLY A 184 -18.22 -13.21 5.39
C GLY A 184 -17.04 -13.29 4.42
N GLY A 185 -16.62 -14.50 4.03
CA GLY A 185 -15.48 -14.80 3.16
C GLY A 185 -15.81 -15.14 1.72
N LEU A 186 -17.09 -15.19 1.36
CA LEU A 186 -17.56 -15.51 0.01
C LEU A 186 -17.61 -14.24 -0.87
N GLY A 187 -16.50 -13.51 -0.94
CA GLY A 187 -16.38 -12.31 -1.75
C GLY A 187 -16.53 -12.59 -3.24
N SER A 188 -17.05 -11.62 -4.00
CA SER A 188 -17.21 -11.73 -5.45
C SER A 188 -15.93 -11.28 -6.18
N PRO A 189 -15.26 -12.13 -6.96
CA PRO A 189 -14.16 -11.70 -7.82
C PRO A 189 -14.65 -10.75 -8.92
N GLY A 190 -13.81 -9.82 -9.38
CA GLY A 190 -14.13 -8.96 -10.51
C GLY A 190 -13.55 -7.55 -10.39
N TYR A 191 -14.28 -6.55 -10.87
CA TYR A 191 -13.83 -5.16 -10.80
C TYR A 191 -14.00 -4.57 -9.39
N ALA A 192 -13.12 -3.65 -9.01
CA ALA A 192 -13.36 -2.82 -7.83
C ALA A 192 -14.70 -2.06 -7.98
N PRO A 193 -15.42 -1.82 -6.87
CA PRO A 193 -16.49 -0.84 -6.88
C PRO A 193 -15.94 0.53 -7.32
N ILE A 194 -16.64 1.18 -8.25
CA ILE A 194 -16.32 2.54 -8.69
C ILE A 194 -16.66 3.50 -7.55
N ALA A 195 -15.82 4.51 -7.30
CA ALA A 195 -16.15 5.59 -6.36
C ALA A 195 -17.53 6.17 -6.73
N SER A 196 -18.44 6.30 -5.77
CA SER A 196 -19.71 6.98 -6.05
C SER A 196 -19.44 8.47 -6.31
N CYS A 197 -20.33 9.13 -7.06
CA CYS A 197 -20.28 10.58 -7.26
C CYS A 197 -20.27 11.37 -5.92
N ASP A 198 -20.76 10.76 -4.83
CA ASP A 198 -20.78 11.36 -3.49
C ASP A 198 -19.36 11.55 -2.93
N THR A 199 -18.39 10.70 -3.31
CA THR A 199 -16.99 10.86 -2.90
C THR A 199 -16.41 12.18 -3.43
N ALA A 200 -16.69 12.52 -4.70
CA ALA A 200 -16.23 13.77 -5.28
C ALA A 200 -16.91 15.01 -4.66
N ALA A 201 -18.16 14.89 -4.20
CA ALA A 201 -18.86 15.95 -3.49
C ALA A 201 -18.32 16.14 -2.06
N ALA A 202 -18.05 15.04 -1.35
CA ALA A 202 -17.42 15.06 -0.04
C ALA A 202 -16.03 15.70 -0.07
N ASP A 203 -15.22 15.39 -1.09
CA ASP A 203 -13.89 16.00 -1.28
C ASP A 203 -13.96 17.52 -1.45
N ARG A 204 -14.93 18.04 -2.23
CA ARG A 204 -15.12 19.50 -2.38
C ARG A 204 -15.48 20.16 -1.05
N ASN A 205 -16.44 19.58 -0.32
CA ASN A 205 -16.87 20.12 0.98
C ASN A 205 -15.75 20.06 2.03
N ARG A 206 -14.92 19.01 2.02
CA ARG A 206 -13.77 18.88 2.91
C ARG A 206 -12.68 19.89 2.57
N ALA A 207 -12.39 20.10 1.29
CA ALA A 207 -11.39 21.07 0.85
C ALA A 207 -11.70 22.48 1.37
N ASP A 208 -12.96 22.93 1.30
CA ASP A 208 -13.39 24.24 1.82
C ASP A 208 -13.14 24.35 3.34
N ALA A 209 -13.44 23.30 4.10
CA ALA A 209 -13.21 23.25 5.55
C ALA A 209 -11.72 23.19 5.91
N GLU A 210 -10.92 22.40 5.18
CA GLU A 210 -9.48 22.29 5.38
C GLU A 210 -8.75 23.59 5.04
N LEU A 211 -9.14 24.26 3.95
CA LEU A 211 -8.59 25.57 3.58
C LEU A 211 -8.92 26.63 4.64
N GLY A 212 -10.11 26.61 5.23
CA GLY A 212 -10.46 27.48 6.36
C GLY A 212 -9.67 27.22 7.64
N LEU A 213 -9.21 25.98 7.87
CA LEU A 213 -8.44 25.58 9.07
C LEU A 213 -6.92 25.73 8.90
N TRP A 214 -6.41 25.56 7.67
CA TRP A 214 -4.98 25.56 7.36
C TRP A 214 -4.53 26.76 6.49
N GLY A 215 -5.44 27.71 6.21
CA GLY A 215 -5.12 29.13 5.94
C GLY A 215 -6.01 29.86 4.91
N GLU A 216 -6.57 31.02 5.30
CA GLU A 216 -7.27 32.00 4.43
C GLU A 216 -6.31 32.96 3.67
N ASP A 217 -5.01 33.01 4.00
CA ASP A 217 -4.06 34.06 3.55
C ASP A 217 -3.03 33.62 2.46
N GLY A 218 -3.27 32.52 1.74
CA GLY A 218 -2.78 32.40 0.36
C GLY A 218 -1.29 32.14 0.08
N THR A 219 -0.53 31.45 0.93
CA THR A 219 0.74 30.80 0.49
C THR A 219 0.54 29.30 0.26
N GLY A 220 -0.40 28.98 -0.63
CA GLY A 220 -0.64 27.63 -1.17
C GLY A 220 0.11 27.38 -2.50
N PRO A 221 0.21 26.12 -2.98
CA PRO A 221 1.10 25.77 -4.08
C PRO A 221 0.59 26.19 -5.47
N ILE A 222 1.56 26.42 -6.35
CA ILE A 222 1.45 26.93 -7.72
C ILE A 222 0.65 25.96 -8.63
N GLU A 223 -0.10 26.51 -9.58
CA GLU A 223 -0.76 25.76 -10.67
C GLU A 223 0.17 24.71 -11.31
N ALA A 224 -0.31 23.47 -11.39
CA ALA A 224 0.40 22.37 -12.03
C ALA A 224 0.03 22.29 -13.52
N GLU A 225 0.98 22.61 -14.41
CA GLU A 225 0.88 22.27 -15.82
C GLU A 225 0.94 20.76 -16.02
N ARG A 226 -0.07 20.20 -16.71
CA ARG A 226 -0.12 18.78 -17.07
C ARG A 226 0.84 18.51 -18.22
N LEU A 227 1.83 17.64 -18.01
CA LEU A 227 2.66 17.11 -19.08
C LEU A 227 1.87 16.09 -19.92
N ALA A 228 2.07 16.12 -21.23
CA ALA A 228 1.44 15.20 -22.18
C ALA A 228 1.94 13.75 -21.99
N PRO A 229 1.14 12.73 -22.31
CA PRO A 229 1.54 11.33 -22.22
C PRO A 229 2.76 11.02 -23.09
N ILE A 230 3.62 10.12 -22.61
CA ILE A 230 4.79 9.61 -23.35
C ILE A 230 4.27 8.76 -24.53
N ALA A 231 4.77 9.03 -25.74
CA ALA A 231 4.40 8.28 -26.92
C ALA A 231 4.79 6.80 -26.77
N GLU A 232 3.88 5.90 -27.13
CA GLU A 232 4.01 4.44 -26.98
C GLU A 232 5.24 3.89 -27.71
N GLU A 233 5.66 4.58 -28.76
CA GLU A 233 6.85 4.35 -29.59
C GLU A 233 8.18 4.40 -28.80
N VAL A 234 8.20 5.16 -27.69
CA VAL A 234 9.40 5.39 -26.86
C VAL A 234 9.48 4.38 -25.70
N VAL A 235 8.45 3.54 -25.54
CA VAL A 235 8.38 2.50 -24.51
C VAL A 235 9.16 1.28 -25.00
N ILE A 236 10.44 1.19 -24.61
CA ILE A 236 11.27 0.02 -24.88
C ILE A 236 10.79 -1.14 -23.99
N ALA A 237 10.34 -2.23 -24.62
CA ALA A 237 9.96 -3.45 -23.91
C ALA A 237 11.17 -4.03 -23.14
N SER A 238 10.94 -4.47 -21.91
CA SER A 238 11.99 -5.06 -21.08
C SER A 238 12.53 -6.35 -21.73
N SER A 239 13.83 -6.36 -22.05
CA SER A 239 14.57 -7.54 -22.55
C SER A 239 14.67 -8.68 -21.54
N ALA A 240 14.25 -8.46 -20.29
CA ALA A 240 14.25 -9.47 -19.22
C ALA A 240 13.27 -10.64 -19.48
N ASN A 241 12.40 -10.56 -20.48
CA ASN A 241 11.47 -11.63 -20.85
C ASN A 241 12.02 -12.60 -21.93
N GLU A 242 13.17 -12.31 -22.52
CA GLU A 242 13.73 -13.11 -23.63
C GLU A 242 14.51 -14.34 -23.14
N ASP A 243 15.01 -14.34 -21.90
CA ASP A 243 15.79 -15.44 -21.33
C ASP A 243 14.91 -16.45 -20.57
N GLU A 244 14.63 -17.57 -21.24
CA GLU A 244 13.85 -18.67 -20.71
C GLU A 244 14.50 -19.35 -19.48
N SER A 245 15.84 -19.32 -19.38
CA SER A 245 16.59 -19.91 -18.28
C SER A 245 16.49 -19.07 -17.01
N ALA A 246 16.56 -17.75 -17.14
CA ALA A 246 16.35 -16.81 -16.03
C ALA A 246 14.92 -16.93 -15.46
N ARG A 247 13.92 -17.12 -16.33
CA ARG A 247 12.52 -17.37 -15.92
C ARG A 247 12.38 -18.67 -15.13
N ALA A 248 13.04 -19.74 -15.54
CA ALA A 248 13.01 -21.02 -14.82
C ALA A 248 13.65 -20.90 -13.42
N ALA A 249 14.77 -20.19 -13.31
CA ALA A 249 15.45 -19.95 -12.05
C ALA A 249 14.58 -19.12 -11.07
N ILE A 250 13.92 -18.06 -11.55
CA ILE A 250 13.01 -17.26 -10.73
C ILE A 250 11.81 -18.10 -10.26
N ARG A 251 11.21 -18.92 -11.13
CA ARG A 251 10.10 -19.81 -10.76
C ARG A 251 10.49 -20.82 -9.68
N ALA A 252 11.69 -21.39 -9.78
CA ALA A 252 12.22 -22.30 -8.77
C ALA A 252 12.43 -21.61 -7.41
N ALA A 253 12.97 -20.39 -7.41
CA ALA A 253 13.17 -19.59 -6.21
C ALA A 253 11.83 -19.22 -5.52
N VAL A 254 10.81 -18.86 -6.31
CA VAL A 254 9.46 -18.57 -5.80
C VAL A 254 8.81 -19.82 -5.20
N ALA A 255 8.92 -20.98 -5.86
CA ALA A 255 8.38 -22.24 -5.34
C ALA A 255 9.04 -22.65 -4.01
N ALA A 256 10.35 -22.44 -3.87
CA ALA A 256 11.07 -22.69 -2.62
C ALA A 256 10.61 -21.73 -1.50
N ALA A 257 10.42 -20.44 -1.81
CA ALA A 257 9.94 -19.44 -0.85
C ALA A 257 8.50 -19.72 -0.36
N LEU A 258 7.62 -20.22 -1.24
CA LEU A 258 6.25 -20.61 -0.87
C LEU A 258 6.19 -21.87 0.00
N SER A 259 7.25 -22.67 0.04
CA SER A 259 7.35 -23.90 0.83
C SER A 259 8.03 -23.69 2.18
N ALA A 260 8.55 -22.48 2.45
CA ALA A 260 9.20 -22.14 3.71
C ALA A 260 8.14 -21.84 4.80
N PRO A 261 8.40 -22.19 6.07
CA PRO A 261 7.51 -21.81 7.18
C PRO A 261 7.39 -20.28 7.28
N HIS A 262 6.20 -19.79 7.63
CA HIS A 262 5.97 -18.35 7.78
C HIS A 262 6.69 -17.81 9.02
N THR A 263 7.26 -16.61 8.91
CA THR A 263 7.90 -15.91 10.04
C THR A 263 6.94 -15.54 11.17
N ASP A 264 5.62 -15.65 10.95
CA ASP A 264 4.57 -15.42 11.94
C ASP A 264 4.29 -16.64 12.84
N ASP A 265 4.91 -17.80 12.58
CA ASP A 265 4.81 -19.00 13.43
C ASP A 265 5.79 -18.99 14.62
N ALA A 266 6.51 -17.89 14.85
CA ALA A 266 7.27 -17.71 16.08
C ALA A 266 6.30 -17.64 17.29
N PRO A 267 6.55 -18.39 18.37
CA PRO A 267 5.70 -18.33 19.56
C PRO A 267 5.65 -16.89 20.08
N LYS A 268 4.44 -16.33 20.17
CA LYS A 268 4.22 -15.05 20.85
C LYS A 268 4.73 -15.20 22.28
N ALA A 269 5.58 -14.27 22.72
CA ALA A 269 5.91 -14.16 24.13
C ALA A 269 4.61 -13.93 24.92
N ASP A 270 4.41 -14.69 26.00
CA ASP A 270 3.24 -14.57 26.86
C ASP A 270 3.06 -13.13 27.32
N ASP A 271 1.87 -12.56 27.11
CA ASP A 271 1.53 -11.23 27.60
C ASP A 271 1.67 -11.21 29.14
N PRO A 272 2.35 -10.21 29.72
CA PRO A 272 2.39 -10.07 31.17
C PRO A 272 0.96 -9.81 31.70
N PRO A 273 0.61 -10.35 32.88
CA PRO A 273 -0.73 -10.22 33.43
C PRO A 273 -1.09 -8.73 33.66
N PRO A 274 -2.37 -8.36 33.50
CA PRO A 274 -2.80 -6.96 33.59
C PRO A 274 -2.51 -6.36 34.96
N GLU A 275 -1.93 -5.16 34.97
CA GLU A 275 -1.67 -4.40 36.20
C GLU A 275 -2.99 -4.05 36.91
N PRO A 276 -3.03 -4.11 38.26
CA PRO A 276 -4.20 -3.75 39.03
C PRO A 276 -4.50 -2.24 38.90
N PRO A 277 -5.79 -1.85 38.98
CA PRO A 277 -6.22 -0.48 38.76
C PRO A 277 -5.62 0.48 39.80
N VAL A 278 -4.95 1.53 39.32
CA VAL A 278 -4.42 2.63 40.13
C VAL A 278 -5.59 3.50 40.60
N HIS A 279 -5.85 3.50 41.92
CA HIS A 279 -6.78 4.45 42.54
C HIS A 279 -6.28 5.88 42.35
N ARG A 280 -6.98 6.64 41.50
CA ARG A 280 -6.81 8.10 41.38
C ARG A 280 -7.31 8.74 42.68
N GLN A 281 -6.39 9.20 43.53
CA GLN A 281 -6.73 10.04 44.68
C GLN A 281 -7.32 11.37 44.17
N GLU A 282 -8.56 11.64 44.56
CA GLU A 282 -9.18 12.96 44.45
C GLU A 282 -8.36 13.97 45.26
N LYS A 283 -7.87 15.01 44.59
CA LYS A 283 -7.37 16.21 45.27
C LYS A 283 -8.57 16.99 45.76
N ALA A 284 -8.63 17.20 47.07
CA ALA A 284 -9.52 18.16 47.69
C ALA A 284 -9.09 19.58 47.34
N ASP A 285 -10.03 20.37 46.83
CA ASP A 285 -9.86 21.80 46.58
C ASP A 285 -9.75 22.57 47.91
N GLY A 286 -8.75 23.43 47.98
CA GLY A 286 -8.57 24.50 48.96
C GLY A 286 -8.02 25.72 48.26
#